data_AF-A0A2M9ZA13-F1
#
_entry.id   AF-A0A2M9ZA13-F1
#
_cell.length_a   1.000
_cell.length_b   1.000
_cell.length_c   1.000
_cell.angle_alpha   90.00
_cell.angle_beta   90.00
_cell.angle_gamma   90.00
#
_symmetry.space_group_name_H-M   'P 1'
#
loop_
_entity.id
_entity.type
_entity.pdbx_description
1 polymer ?
#
loop_
_entity_poly.entity_id
_entity_poly.type
_entity_poly.pdbx_seq_one_letter_code
_entity_poly.pdbx_strand_id
1 'polypeptide(L)'
;MKRCLFAFAFLVVFFTNACGLYLGGTEAGRSFLGLGEDKKQDPAALASLLQVVSGGALLVFSPSPLDLIPDVPGNYTASLASPAPASWSSDEVNLSFDIDYSSCPSETSASPTVSFAPPSYSGQTLDITTHSNGNCVLIFTVNQGTSVQSGISAGTFGGVLPVISAK
;
A
#
# COMPACT_ATOMS: atom_id res chain seq x y z
N MET A 1 4.60 36.26 51.20
CA MET A 1 3.38 35.74 50.55
C MET A 1 3.78 34.54 49.69
N LYS A 2 3.07 33.41 49.87
CA LYS A 2 2.98 32.15 49.08
C LYS A 2 4.28 31.40 48.65
N ARG A 3 4.46 30.23 49.27
CA ARG A 3 5.28 29.07 48.82
C ARG A 3 4.41 28.16 47.94
N CYS A 4 4.98 27.53 46.91
CA CYS A 4 4.61 26.24 46.29
C CYS A 4 5.86 25.80 45.47
N LEU A 5 6.74 24.91 45.95
CA LEU A 5 6.70 23.45 45.90
C LEU A 5 6.21 22.87 44.56
N PHE A 6 7.12 22.34 43.74
CA PHE A 6 6.90 21.11 42.97
C PHE A 6 8.21 20.33 42.93
N ALA A 7 8.13 19.10 43.39
CA ALA A 7 9.17 18.09 43.44
C ALA A 7 8.83 17.00 42.41
N PHE A 8 9.83 16.16 42.08
CA PHE A 8 9.73 14.88 41.35
C PHE A 8 9.37 15.01 39.84
N ALA A 9 9.92 14.25 38.91
CA ALA A 9 10.68 13.01 38.98
C ALA A 9 11.62 12.87 37.76
N PHE A 10 12.73 12.19 38.00
CA PHE A 10 13.51 11.46 37.01
C PHE A 10 12.58 10.49 36.26
N LEU A 11 12.46 10.61 34.94
CA LEU A 11 11.88 9.56 34.11
C LEU A 11 12.62 9.51 32.76
N VAL A 12 13.78 8.84 32.78
CA VAL A 12 14.36 8.24 31.59
C VAL A 12 13.39 7.13 31.16
N VAL A 13 12.55 7.40 30.17
CA VAL A 13 11.87 6.36 29.39
C VAL A 13 12.31 6.49 27.95
N PHE A 14 13.21 5.58 27.61
CA PHE A 14 13.36 4.93 26.32
C PHE A 14 12.09 5.05 25.45
N PHE A 15 12.11 5.92 24.45
CA PHE A 15 11.32 5.73 23.23
C PHE A 15 12.27 5.35 22.10
N THR A 16 12.55 4.05 22.07
CA THR A 16 12.95 3.29 20.91
C THR A 16 11.97 3.52 19.75
N ASN A 17 12.49 3.83 18.55
CA ASN A 17 11.87 3.58 17.24
C ASN A 17 10.36 3.83 17.11
N ALA A 18 9.96 5.10 16.99
CA ALA A 18 8.66 5.47 16.44
C ALA A 18 8.84 6.53 15.35
N CYS A 19 9.24 6.09 14.14
CA CYS A 19 8.96 6.84 12.90
C CYS A 19 7.46 6.71 12.55
N GLY A 20 6.59 7.07 13.48
CA GLY A 20 5.17 7.23 13.26
C GLY A 20 4.88 8.72 13.14
N LEU A 21 4.78 9.22 11.91
CA LEU A 21 4.31 10.58 11.66
C LEU A 21 2.83 10.66 12.08
N TYR A 22 2.59 11.10 13.31
CA TYR A 22 1.25 11.30 13.85
C TYR A 22 0.72 12.66 13.37
N LEU A 23 0.02 12.67 12.22
CA LEU A 23 -0.72 13.84 11.74
C LEU A 23 -2.05 13.95 12.49
N GLY A 24 -1.96 14.25 13.78
CA GLY A 24 -3.08 14.72 14.58
C GLY A 24 -3.51 16.09 14.06
N GLY A 25 -4.75 16.18 13.58
CA GLY A 25 -5.31 17.33 12.86
C GLY A 25 -5.21 18.65 13.61
N THR A 26 -4.22 19.44 13.24
CA THR A 26 -4.19 20.89 13.48
C THR A 26 -3.99 21.59 12.14
N GLU A 27 -4.73 22.67 11.89
CA GLU A 27 -4.85 23.35 10.60
C GLU A 27 -3.51 23.73 9.95
N ALA A 28 -2.46 23.90 10.76
CA ALA A 28 -1.10 24.18 10.30
C ALA A 28 -0.48 23.05 9.43
N GLY A 29 -0.83 21.79 9.68
CA GLY A 29 -0.33 20.66 8.87
C GLY A 29 -0.93 20.62 7.46
N ARG A 30 -2.12 21.21 7.27
CA ARG A 30 -2.84 21.23 5.99
C ARG A 30 -2.27 22.31 5.05
N SER A 31 -1.82 23.44 5.58
CA SER A 31 -1.20 24.52 4.80
C SER A 31 0.21 24.20 4.31
N PHE A 32 0.97 23.34 5.01
CA PHE A 32 2.31 22.92 4.54
C PHE A 32 2.24 21.99 3.31
N LEU A 33 1.10 21.34 3.08
CA LEU A 33 0.87 20.39 1.99
C LEU A 33 0.14 21.02 0.78
N GLY A 34 -0.17 22.32 0.80
CA GLY A 34 -0.79 23.00 -0.34
C GLY A 34 -2.17 22.46 -0.74
N LEU A 35 -2.86 21.76 0.17
CA LEU A 35 -4.21 21.24 -0.05
C LEU A 35 -5.22 22.27 0.45
N GLY A 36 -5.43 23.30 -0.37
CA GLY A 36 -6.60 24.15 -0.27
C GLY A 36 -7.89 23.32 -0.41
N GLU A 37 -8.98 23.84 0.17
CA GLU A 37 -10.29 23.16 0.23
C GLU A 37 -10.89 22.84 -1.15
N ASP A 38 -10.29 23.31 -2.23
CA ASP A 38 -10.64 23.11 -3.63
C ASP A 38 -10.20 21.75 -4.23
N LYS A 39 -9.38 20.97 -3.52
CA LYS A 39 -8.80 19.71 -4.04
C LYS A 39 -9.26 18.44 -3.32
N LYS A 40 -10.45 18.46 -2.71
CA LYS A 40 -11.03 17.32 -1.96
C LYS A 40 -11.40 16.09 -2.82
N GLN A 41 -11.26 16.17 -4.14
CA GLN A 41 -11.87 15.24 -5.08
C GLN A 41 -10.90 14.81 -6.20
N ASP A 42 -9.60 14.94 -5.96
CA ASP A 42 -8.58 14.54 -6.93
C ASP A 42 -7.98 13.17 -6.53
N PRO A 43 -8.36 12.07 -7.18
CA PRO A 43 -7.85 10.74 -6.87
C PRO A 43 -6.33 10.65 -7.04
N ALA A 44 -5.72 11.50 -7.87
CA ALA A 44 -4.27 11.56 -8.02
C ALA A 44 -3.57 12.19 -6.80
N ALA A 45 -4.22 13.12 -6.10
CA ALA A 45 -3.69 13.71 -4.87
C ALA A 45 -3.76 12.71 -3.69
N LEU A 46 -4.80 11.89 -3.62
CA LEU A 46 -4.93 10.79 -2.65
C LEU A 46 -3.95 9.65 -2.95
N ALA A 47 -3.76 9.30 -4.23
CA ALA A 47 -2.75 8.33 -4.65
C ALA A 47 -1.33 8.82 -4.33
N SER A 48 -1.05 10.11 -4.53
CA SER A 48 0.24 10.73 -4.15
C SER A 48 0.43 10.74 -2.63
N LEU A 49 -0.62 10.96 -1.84
CA LEU A 49 -0.57 10.86 -0.37
C LEU A 49 -0.34 9.42 0.11
N LEU A 50 -1.00 8.44 -0.49
CA LEU A 50 -0.77 7.01 -0.20
C LEU A 50 0.66 6.60 -0.59
N GLN A 51 1.18 7.11 -1.72
CA GLN A 51 2.55 6.88 -2.17
C GLN A 51 3.61 7.55 -1.26
N VAL A 52 3.31 8.73 -0.72
CA VAL A 52 4.20 9.44 0.22
C VAL A 52 4.22 8.81 1.60
N VAL A 53 3.11 8.20 2.05
CA VAL A 53 3.06 7.40 3.29
C VAL A 53 3.69 6.02 3.08
N SER A 54 3.71 5.50 1.85
CA SER A 54 4.23 4.18 1.51
C SER A 54 5.73 4.14 1.20
N GLY A 55 6.57 4.82 1.96
CA GLY A 55 8.04 4.71 1.88
C GLY A 55 8.62 3.28 2.05
N GLY A 56 7.79 2.24 2.01
CA GLY A 56 8.13 0.81 2.09
C GLY A 56 7.14 -0.12 1.38
N ALA A 57 6.49 0.30 0.27
CA ALA A 57 5.72 -0.63 -0.55
C ALA A 57 6.64 -1.68 -1.21
N LEU A 58 6.26 -2.96 -1.13
CA LEU A 58 7.01 -4.07 -1.73
C LEU A 58 6.72 -4.24 -3.23
N LEU A 59 5.58 -3.73 -3.70
CA LEU A 59 5.10 -3.85 -5.07
C LEU A 59 5.00 -2.50 -5.77
N VAL A 60 5.29 -2.50 -7.06
CA VAL A 60 5.06 -1.40 -8.00
C VAL A 60 4.14 -1.92 -9.10
N PHE A 61 3.20 -1.07 -9.50
CA PHE A 61 2.14 -1.42 -10.44
C PHE A 61 2.26 -0.59 -11.72
N SER A 62 1.98 -1.21 -12.86
CA SER A 62 1.96 -0.55 -14.16
C SER A 62 0.80 -1.09 -15.02
N PRO A 63 -0.16 -0.24 -15.45
CA PRO A 63 -0.30 1.19 -15.10
C PRO A 63 -0.77 1.40 -13.65
N SER A 64 -0.61 2.62 -13.13
CA SER A 64 -1.15 3.06 -11.83
C SER A 64 -1.43 4.58 -11.87
N PRO A 65 -2.69 5.04 -11.70
CA PRO A 65 -3.90 4.23 -11.51
C PRO A 65 -4.22 3.38 -12.75
N LEU A 66 -5.00 2.32 -12.56
CA LEU A 66 -5.52 1.50 -13.65
C LEU A 66 -6.89 2.00 -14.07
N ASP A 67 -6.99 2.51 -15.29
CA ASP A 67 -8.26 2.92 -15.87
C ASP A 67 -8.91 1.75 -16.62
N LEU A 68 -10.18 1.49 -16.30
CA LEU A 68 -10.99 0.40 -16.84
C LEU A 68 -12.25 0.93 -17.50
N ILE A 69 -12.71 0.18 -18.50
CA ILE A 69 -14.05 0.32 -19.06
C ILE A 69 -14.90 -0.81 -18.48
N PRO A 70 -16.12 -0.54 -17.97
CA PRO A 70 -17.01 -1.58 -17.47
C PRO A 70 -17.22 -2.70 -18.50
N ASP A 71 -17.29 -3.94 -18.01
CA ASP A 71 -17.45 -5.18 -18.79
C ASP A 71 -16.28 -5.50 -19.75
N VAL A 72 -15.21 -4.72 -19.72
CA VAL A 72 -13.98 -4.96 -20.47
C VAL A 72 -12.88 -5.35 -19.48
N PRO A 73 -12.26 -6.54 -19.62
CA PRO A 73 -11.08 -6.90 -18.83
C PRO A 73 -9.96 -5.90 -19.06
N GLY A 74 -9.36 -5.42 -17.97
CA GLY A 74 -8.13 -4.65 -18.03
C GLY A 74 -7.01 -5.34 -17.25
N ASN A 75 -5.79 -4.99 -17.63
CA ASN A 75 -4.61 -5.71 -17.20
C ASN A 75 -3.66 -4.73 -16.51
N TYR A 76 -3.02 -5.20 -15.45
CA TYR A 76 -1.93 -4.49 -14.80
C TYR A 76 -0.80 -5.45 -14.47
N THR A 77 0.42 -4.93 -14.47
CA THR A 77 1.60 -5.67 -14.05
C THR A 77 1.96 -5.27 -12.64
N ALA A 78 2.06 -6.24 -11.73
CA ALA A 78 2.64 -6.09 -10.40
C ALA A 78 4.09 -6.60 -10.41
N SER A 79 5.03 -5.77 -10.00
CA SER A 79 6.46 -6.11 -9.91
C SER A 79 7.00 -5.81 -8.53
N LEU A 80 8.05 -6.52 -8.09
CA LEU A 80 8.75 -6.15 -6.87
C LEU A 80 9.40 -4.76 -7.03
N ALA A 81 9.23 -3.90 -6.04
CA ALA A 81 9.80 -2.55 -6.03
C ALA A 81 11.32 -2.55 -6.02
N SER A 82 11.92 -3.59 -5.47
CA SER A 82 13.35 -3.86 -5.51
C SER A 82 13.60 -5.26 -6.08
N PRO A 83 14.72 -5.47 -6.78
CA PRO A 83 15.09 -6.80 -7.25
C PRO A 83 15.11 -7.81 -6.09
N ALA A 84 14.62 -9.03 -6.36
CA ALA A 84 14.71 -10.11 -5.39
C ALA A 84 16.18 -10.39 -5.05
N PRO A 85 16.53 -10.60 -3.76
CA PRO A 85 17.86 -11.03 -3.36
C PRO A 85 18.29 -12.30 -4.11
N ALA A 86 19.56 -12.37 -4.53
CA ALA A 86 20.07 -13.54 -5.25
C ALA A 86 19.94 -14.85 -4.44
N SER A 87 19.98 -14.76 -3.10
CA SER A 87 19.78 -15.91 -2.22
C SER A 87 18.39 -16.52 -2.35
N TRP A 88 17.36 -15.75 -2.70
CA TRP A 88 15.99 -16.25 -2.82
C TRP A 88 15.84 -17.32 -3.91
N SER A 89 16.60 -17.23 -5.00
CA SER A 89 16.58 -18.25 -6.04
C SER A 89 17.23 -19.56 -5.57
N SER A 90 18.27 -19.49 -4.75
CA SER A 90 18.96 -20.67 -4.21
C SER A 90 18.19 -21.32 -3.06
N ASP A 91 17.52 -20.52 -2.24
CA ASP A 91 16.74 -20.97 -1.09
C ASP A 91 15.27 -21.29 -1.44
N GLU A 92 14.91 -21.24 -2.72
CA GLU A 92 13.56 -21.51 -3.24
C GLU A 92 12.45 -20.69 -2.55
N VAL A 93 12.69 -19.39 -2.33
CA VAL A 93 11.77 -18.52 -1.59
C VAL A 93 10.54 -18.17 -2.43
N ASN A 94 9.35 -18.56 -1.96
CA ASN A 94 8.09 -18.06 -2.53
C ASN A 94 7.61 -16.82 -1.77
N LEU A 95 7.31 -15.74 -2.49
CA LEU A 95 6.65 -14.55 -1.95
C LEU A 95 5.28 -14.39 -2.58
N SER A 96 4.23 -14.44 -1.78
CA SER A 96 2.85 -14.36 -2.24
C SER A 96 2.10 -13.23 -1.53
N PHE A 97 1.16 -12.61 -2.23
CA PHE A 97 0.32 -11.55 -1.69
C PHE A 97 -1.16 -11.86 -1.90
N ASP A 98 -1.95 -11.61 -0.87
CA ASP A 98 -3.40 -11.55 -0.92
C ASP A 98 -3.85 -10.19 -1.42
N ILE A 99 -5.00 -10.17 -2.11
CA ILE A 99 -5.58 -8.97 -2.70
C ILE A 99 -6.91 -8.70 -2.03
N ASP A 100 -6.97 -7.62 -1.25
CA ASP A 100 -8.17 -7.11 -0.63
C ASP A 100 -8.79 -6.00 -1.49
N TYR A 101 -10.11 -6.00 -1.58
CA TYR A 101 -10.89 -5.06 -2.37
C TYR A 101 -11.55 -4.04 -1.46
N SER A 102 -11.23 -2.76 -1.64
CA SER A 102 -11.85 -1.67 -0.87
C SER A 102 -12.61 -0.73 -1.78
N SER A 103 -13.85 -0.43 -1.38
CA SER A 103 -14.77 0.47 -2.10
C SER A 103 -15.08 0.08 -3.55
N CYS A 104 -14.76 -1.15 -3.96
CA CYS A 104 -14.93 -1.58 -5.34
C CYS A 104 -16.41 -1.72 -5.73
N PRO A 105 -16.77 -1.42 -6.99
CA PRO A 105 -18.12 -1.65 -7.49
C PRO A 105 -18.53 -3.12 -7.34
N SER A 106 -19.84 -3.35 -7.18
CA SER A 106 -20.41 -4.70 -7.09
C SER A 106 -19.92 -5.56 -8.25
N GLU A 107 -19.66 -6.84 -7.95
CA GLU A 107 -19.25 -7.84 -8.95
C GLU A 107 -17.86 -7.60 -9.57
N THR A 108 -17.01 -6.76 -8.95
CA THR A 108 -15.59 -6.67 -9.34
C THR A 108 -14.92 -8.05 -9.19
N SER A 109 -14.27 -8.51 -10.25
CA SER A 109 -13.48 -9.75 -10.26
C SER A 109 -12.04 -9.43 -10.62
N ALA A 110 -11.09 -9.90 -9.82
CA ALA A 110 -9.68 -9.88 -10.17
C ALA A 110 -9.01 -11.18 -9.74
N SER A 111 -7.75 -11.34 -10.11
CA SER A 111 -6.91 -12.40 -9.56
C SER A 111 -6.95 -12.36 -8.02
N PRO A 112 -7.08 -13.50 -7.33
CA PRO A 112 -7.19 -13.52 -5.88
C PRO A 112 -5.86 -13.27 -5.17
N THR A 113 -4.75 -13.58 -5.85
CA THR A 113 -3.40 -13.48 -5.31
C THR A 113 -2.39 -13.10 -6.39
N VAL A 114 -1.21 -12.66 -5.97
CA VAL A 114 -0.03 -12.53 -6.82
C VAL A 114 1.16 -13.20 -6.15
N SER A 115 1.95 -13.96 -6.92
CA SER A 115 3.08 -14.72 -6.38
C SER A 115 4.35 -14.54 -7.21
N PHE A 116 5.47 -14.44 -6.52
CA PHE A 116 6.82 -14.39 -7.09
C PHE A 116 7.61 -15.57 -6.54
N ALA A 117 8.17 -16.37 -7.43
CA ALA A 117 8.83 -17.62 -7.09
C ALA A 117 10.04 -17.87 -7.99
N PRO A 118 10.95 -18.77 -7.60
CA PRO A 118 12.03 -19.23 -8.47
C PRO A 118 11.47 -19.89 -9.74
N PRO A 119 12.23 -19.90 -10.86
CA PRO A 119 13.59 -19.39 -11.01
C PRO A 119 13.68 -17.89 -11.33
N SER A 120 12.53 -17.21 -11.52
CA SER A 120 12.48 -15.80 -11.91
C SER A 120 11.39 -15.04 -11.17
N TYR A 121 11.78 -14.04 -10.39
CA TYR A 121 10.88 -13.11 -9.69
C TYR A 121 10.39 -11.98 -10.60
N SER A 122 10.03 -12.30 -11.84
CA SER A 122 9.56 -11.32 -12.82
C SER A 122 8.19 -10.77 -12.45
N GLY A 123 7.88 -9.58 -12.97
CA GLY A 123 6.56 -8.97 -12.86
C GLY A 123 5.45 -9.92 -13.33
N GLN A 124 4.34 -9.93 -12.61
CA GLN A 124 3.17 -10.74 -12.90
C GLN A 124 2.10 -9.84 -13.52
N THR A 125 1.58 -10.24 -14.68
CA THR A 125 0.42 -9.59 -15.28
C THR A 125 -0.85 -10.22 -14.72
N LEU A 126 -1.74 -9.38 -14.22
CA LEU A 126 -2.97 -9.76 -13.56
C LEU A 126 -4.14 -9.06 -14.27
N ASP A 127 -5.29 -9.72 -14.26
CA ASP A 127 -6.50 -9.23 -14.89
C ASP A 127 -7.50 -8.80 -13.82
N ILE A 128 -8.25 -7.75 -14.15
CA ILE A 128 -9.37 -7.27 -13.35
C ILE A 128 -10.50 -6.83 -14.27
N THR A 129 -11.73 -7.12 -13.87
CA THR A 129 -12.94 -6.69 -14.55
C THR A 129 -13.90 -6.09 -13.53
N THR A 130 -14.51 -4.97 -13.91
CA THR A 130 -15.58 -4.31 -13.15
C THR A 130 -16.85 -4.29 -13.99
N HIS A 131 -18.03 -4.53 -13.40
CA HIS A 131 -19.31 -4.52 -14.12
C HIS A 131 -20.09 -3.20 -13.98
N SER A 132 -19.52 -2.20 -13.29
CA SER A 132 -20.13 -0.88 -13.15
C SER A 132 -19.09 0.20 -12.93
N ASN A 133 -19.49 1.45 -13.21
CA ASN A 133 -18.63 2.62 -12.98
C ASN A 133 -18.34 2.81 -11.48
N GLY A 134 -17.14 3.26 -11.16
CA GLY A 134 -16.75 3.62 -9.82
C GLY A 134 -15.25 3.50 -9.59
N ASN A 135 -14.83 3.83 -8.38
CA ASN A 135 -13.43 3.71 -7.97
C ASN A 135 -13.28 2.45 -7.12
N CYS A 136 -12.19 1.73 -7.32
CA CYS A 136 -11.83 0.55 -6.56
C CYS A 136 -10.39 0.70 -6.10
N VAL A 137 -10.07 0.19 -4.91
CA VAL A 137 -8.71 0.18 -4.39
C VAL A 137 -8.35 -1.26 -4.09
N LEU A 138 -7.35 -1.77 -4.81
CA LEU A 138 -6.76 -3.07 -4.52
C LEU A 138 -5.63 -2.87 -3.51
N ILE A 139 -5.70 -3.58 -2.39
CA ILE A 139 -4.72 -3.55 -1.32
C ILE A 139 -4.02 -4.90 -1.31
N PHE A 140 -2.69 -4.88 -1.44
CA PHE A 140 -1.88 -6.09 -1.47
C PHE A 140 -1.22 -6.29 -0.11
N THR A 141 -1.37 -7.47 0.48
CA THR A 141 -0.73 -7.82 1.75
C THR A 141 -0.03 -9.16 1.62
N VAL A 142 1.10 -9.35 2.31
CA VAL A 142 1.88 -10.60 2.21
C VAL A 142 1.05 -11.76 2.78
N ASN A 143 0.82 -12.76 1.95
CA ASN A 143 0.06 -13.96 2.28
C ASN A 143 0.87 -14.87 3.25
N GLN A 144 0.16 -15.62 4.10
CA GLN A 144 0.74 -16.59 5.03
C GLN A 144 1.54 -17.74 4.39
N GLY A 145 1.29 -18.04 3.12
CA GLY A 145 2.02 -19.02 2.30
C GLY A 145 3.38 -18.54 1.80
N THR A 146 3.78 -17.31 2.14
CA THR A 146 5.14 -16.80 1.88
C THR A 146 6.18 -17.59 2.67
N SER A 147 7.29 -17.95 2.03
CA SER A 147 8.38 -18.69 2.67
C SER A 147 8.97 -17.91 3.85
N VAL A 148 9.16 -18.58 4.98
CA VAL A 148 9.79 -18.02 6.19
C VAL A 148 11.20 -17.50 5.90
N GLN A 149 11.89 -18.07 4.91
CA GLN A 149 13.24 -17.66 4.49
C GLN A 149 13.26 -16.29 3.78
N SER A 150 12.10 -15.78 3.33
CA SER A 150 12.02 -14.42 2.78
C SER A 150 12.39 -13.34 3.82
N GLY A 151 12.26 -13.65 5.11
CA GLY A 151 12.37 -12.66 6.20
C GLY A 151 11.20 -11.67 6.25
N ILE A 152 10.19 -11.83 5.39
CA ILE A 152 9.02 -10.97 5.31
C ILE A 152 7.87 -11.65 6.05
N SER A 153 7.26 -10.93 6.99
CA SER A 153 6.15 -11.47 7.79
C SER A 153 4.84 -11.43 7.00
N ALA A 154 3.98 -12.42 7.22
CA ALA A 154 2.61 -12.37 6.71
C ALA A 154 1.85 -11.15 7.25
N GLY A 155 0.95 -10.58 6.46
CA GLY A 155 0.24 -9.33 6.75
C GLY A 155 1.08 -8.07 6.53
N THR A 156 2.35 -8.18 6.13
CA THR A 156 3.16 -7.02 5.72
C THR A 156 2.50 -6.34 4.53
N PHE A 157 2.43 -5.00 4.56
CA PHE A 157 1.87 -4.22 3.48
C PHE A 157 2.70 -4.35 2.20
N GLY A 158 2.07 -4.81 1.12
CA GLY A 158 2.69 -5.01 -0.18
C GLY A 158 2.57 -3.80 -1.09
N GLY A 159 1.42 -3.13 -1.10
CA GLY A 159 1.18 -1.96 -1.95
C GLY A 159 -0.31 -1.71 -2.19
N VAL A 160 -0.60 -0.63 -2.91
CA VAL A 160 -1.97 -0.25 -3.28
C VAL A 160 -2.02 0.07 -4.78
N LEU A 161 -3.04 -0.46 -5.47
CA LEU A 161 -3.38 -0.07 -6.83
C LEU A 161 -4.77 0.59 -6.85
N PRO A 162 -4.84 1.90 -7.13
CA PRO A 162 -6.11 2.55 -7.44
C PRO A 162 -6.59 2.11 -8.82
N VAL A 163 -7.88 1.81 -8.92
CA VAL A 163 -8.57 1.38 -10.13
C VAL A 163 -9.76 2.31 -10.36
N ILE A 164 -9.88 2.85 -11.56
CA ILE A 164 -10.94 3.78 -11.94
C ILE A 164 -11.72 3.14 -13.08
N SER A 165 -12.98 2.79 -12.84
CA SER A 165 -13.88 2.26 -13.86
C SER A 165 -14.83 3.36 -14.33
N ALA A 166 -14.69 3.76 -15.59
CA ALA A 166 -15.51 4.79 -16.19
C ALA A 166 -15.74 4.51 -17.69
N LYS A 167 -16.84 5.05 -18.22
CA LYS A 167 -17.24 4.91 -19.62
C LYS A 167 -17.01 6.20 -20.39
#